data_AF-A0A7K2Z503-F1
#
_entry.id   AF-A0A7K2Z503-F1
#
_cell.length_a   1.000
_cell.length_b   1.000
_cell.length_c   1.000
_cell.angle_alpha   90.00
_cell.angle_beta   90.00
_cell.angle_gamma   90.00
#
_symmetry.space_group_name_H-M   'P 1'
#
loop_
_entity.id
_entity.type
_entity.pdbx_description
1 polymer ?
#
loop_
_entity_poly.entity_id
_entity_poly.type
_entity_poly.pdbx_seq_one_letter_code
_entity_poly.pdbx_strand_id
1 'polypeptide(L)' 'MDAPPAASGVRVAWESAPAALRTAVEVRLGAPVVRAVTQVGGFSPGVATRVELADGRRAFVKAVGPEPNPH' A
#
# COMPACT_ATOMS: atom_id res chain seq x y z
N MET A 1 6.72 24.96 19.75
CA MET A 1 5.97 23.74 19.37
C MET A 1 6.88 22.99 18.42
N ASP A 2 7.41 21.85 18.82
CA ASP A 2 8.22 21.03 17.91
C ASP A 2 7.36 20.47 16.79
N ALA A 3 7.92 20.42 15.59
CA ALA A 3 7.25 19.81 14.46
C ALA A 3 7.07 18.30 14.71
N PRO A 4 5.93 17.71 14.32
CA PRO A 4 5.75 16.27 14.46
C PRO A 4 6.85 15.53 13.67
N PRO A 5 7.27 14.34 14.14
CA PRO A 5 8.35 13.59 13.51
C PRO A 5 8.03 13.31 12.03
N ALA A 6 9.03 13.46 11.18
CA ALA A 6 8.91 13.20 9.76
C ALA A 6 8.52 11.72 9.55
N ALA A 7 7.45 11.52 8.78
CA ALA A 7 6.95 10.18 8.53
C ALA A 7 7.89 9.45 7.55
N SER A 8 8.75 8.58 8.09
CA SER A 8 9.83 7.89 7.36
C SER A 8 9.49 6.44 6.97
N GLY A 9 8.26 5.98 7.25
CA GLY A 9 7.87 4.58 7.13
C GLY A 9 8.27 3.95 5.80
N VAL A 10 9.12 2.93 5.86
CA VAL A 10 9.62 2.21 4.67
C VAL A 10 8.44 1.59 3.93
N ARG A 11 8.24 2.03 2.68
CA ARG A 11 7.14 1.58 1.84
C ARG A 11 7.53 0.35 1.05
N VAL A 12 6.62 -0.63 1.04
CA VAL A 12 6.74 -1.81 0.20
C VAL A 12 6.08 -1.50 -1.14
N ALA A 13 6.80 -1.73 -2.24
CA ALA A 13 6.24 -1.66 -3.58
C ALA A 13 5.09 -2.67 -3.71
N TRP A 14 4.07 -2.34 -4.50
CA TRP A 14 2.91 -3.21 -4.67
C TRP A 14 3.33 -4.60 -5.17
N GLU A 15 4.24 -4.64 -6.13
CA GLU A 15 4.75 -5.84 -6.79
C GLU A 15 5.52 -6.74 -5.84
N SER A 16 6.12 -6.17 -4.79
CA SER A 16 6.84 -6.89 -3.73
C SER A 16 5.92 -7.41 -2.63
N ALA A 17 4.63 -7.03 -2.63
CA ALA A 17 3.68 -7.54 -1.67
C ALA A 17 3.42 -9.05 -1.90
N PRO A 18 3.14 -9.83 -0.84
CA PRO A 18 2.82 -11.24 -0.96
C PRO A 18 1.75 -11.48 -2.02
N ALA A 19 1.94 -12.49 -2.87
CA ALA A 19 1.01 -12.79 -3.97
C ALA A 19 -0.44 -12.97 -3.50
N ALA A 20 -0.62 -13.66 -2.36
CA ALA A 20 -1.93 -13.86 -1.75
C ALA A 20 -2.63 -12.54 -1.38
N LEU A 21 -1.89 -11.53 -0.91
CA LEU A 21 -2.43 -10.19 -0.63
C LEU A 21 -2.86 -9.51 -1.93
N ARG A 22 -2.02 -9.59 -2.98
CA ARG A 22 -2.37 -9.00 -4.29
C ARG A 22 -3.63 -9.62 -4.87
N THR A 23 -3.72 -10.96 -4.88
CA THR A 23 -4.91 -11.69 -5.33
C THR A 23 -6.14 -11.33 -4.49
N ALA A 24 -6.03 -11.27 -3.16
CA ALA A 24 -7.16 -10.95 -2.30
C ALA A 24 -7.72 -9.54 -2.58
N VAL A 25 -6.85 -8.56 -2.83
CA VAL A 25 -7.25 -7.20 -3.21
C VAL A 25 -7.96 -7.20 -4.56
N GLU A 26 -7.40 -7.85 -5.59
CA GLU A 26 -8.01 -7.91 -6.93
C GLU A 26 -9.37 -8.61 -6.90
N VAL A 27 -9.50 -9.71 -6.17
CA VAL A 27 -10.78 -10.39 -5.94
C VAL A 27 -11.77 -9.46 -5.25
N ARG A 28 -11.34 -8.75 -4.20
CA ARG A 28 -12.21 -7.82 -3.47
C ARG A 28 -12.66 -6.63 -4.32
N LEU A 29 -11.80 -6.16 -5.22
CA LEU A 29 -12.08 -5.04 -6.11
C LEU A 29 -12.83 -5.48 -7.38
N GLY A 30 -12.76 -6.76 -7.74
CA GLY A 30 -13.45 -7.37 -8.89
C GLY A 30 -12.74 -7.16 -10.23
N ALA A 31 -11.50 -6.67 -10.23
CA ALA A 31 -10.69 -6.47 -11.43
C ALA A 31 -9.18 -6.49 -11.10
N PRO A 32 -8.31 -6.88 -12.05
CA PRO A 32 -6.86 -6.86 -11.87
C PRO A 32 -6.31 -5.44 -11.69
N VAL A 33 -5.23 -5.30 -10.91
CA VAL A 33 -4.44 -4.07 -10.81
C VAL A 33 -3.49 -4.00 -12.01
N VAL A 34 -3.64 -2.99 -12.85
CA VAL A 34 -2.80 -2.79 -14.06
C VAL A 34 -1.74 -1.71 -13.87
N ARG A 35 -1.90 -0.84 -12.87
CA ARG A 35 -0.90 0.17 -12.50
C ARG A 35 -0.92 0.40 -10.99
N ALA A 36 0.26 0.52 -10.40
CA ALA A 36 0.45 0.83 -9.00
C ALA A 36 1.42 2.00 -8.84
N VAL A 37 1.09 2.96 -7.97
CA VAL A 37 1.99 4.04 -7.58
C VAL A 37 2.08 4.10 -6.06
N THR A 38 3.21 3.67 -5.51
CA THR A 38 3.52 3.76 -4.09
C THR A 38 3.53 5.22 -3.64
N GLN A 39 2.89 5.49 -2.51
CA GLN A 39 2.82 6.81 -1.90
C GLN A 39 3.83 6.88 -0.74
N VAL A 40 4.66 7.92 -0.75
CA VAL A 40 5.67 8.20 0.29
C VAL A 40 5.06 8.93 1.48
N GLY A 41 5.74 8.89 2.63
CA GLY A 41 5.27 9.45 3.90
C GLY A 41 4.48 8.44 4.72
N GLY A 42 3.79 8.89 5.78
CA GLY A 42 3.04 8.07 6.74
C GLY A 42 3.90 7.20 7.67
N PHE A 43 3.32 6.71 8.77
CA PHE A 43 4.09 6.10 9.86
C PHE A 43 4.21 4.58 9.76
N SER A 44 3.22 3.87 9.21
CA SER A 44 3.26 2.41 9.12
C SER A 44 4.21 1.94 8.00
N PRO A 45 5.09 0.94 8.23
CA PRO A 45 5.75 0.21 7.16
C PRO A 45 4.71 -0.61 6.39
N GLY A 46 5.01 -0.92 5.13
CA GLY A 46 4.14 -1.72 4.27
C GLY A 46 3.56 -0.96 3.07
N VAL A 47 2.51 -1.53 2.47
CA VAL A 47 1.92 -1.03 1.22
C VAL A 47 1.08 0.21 1.53
N ALA A 48 1.31 1.27 0.76
CA ALA A 48 0.44 2.44 0.65
C ALA A 48 0.46 2.87 -0.81
N THR A 49 -0.50 2.41 -1.60
CA THR A 49 -0.42 2.49 -3.07
C THR A 49 -1.76 2.93 -3.66
N ARG A 50 -1.69 3.86 -4.62
CA ARG A 50 -2.82 4.13 -5.52
C ARG A 50 -2.76 3.12 -6.66
N VAL A 51 -3.86 2.41 -6.89
CA VAL A 51 -3.98 1.42 -7.96
C VAL A 51 -4.97 1.86 -9.01
N GLU A 52 -4.69 1.53 -10.26
CA GLU A 52 -5.63 1.56 -11.38
C GLU A 52 -5.98 0.13 -11.76
N LEU A 53 -7.28 -0.13 -11.92
CA LEU A 53 -7.81 -1.43 -12.27
C LEU A 53 -8.02 -1.54 -13.79
N ALA A 54 -8.04 -2.78 -14.30
CA ALA A 54 -8.25 -3.04 -15.72
C ALA A 54 -9.59 -2.48 -16.27
N ASP A 55 -10.57 -2.26 -15.41
CA ASP A 55 -11.88 -1.66 -15.75
C ASP A 55 -11.90 -0.12 -15.63
N GLY A 56 -10.74 0.51 -15.44
CA GLY A 56 -10.56 1.95 -15.33
C GLY A 56 -10.86 2.54 -13.94
N ARG A 57 -11.38 1.74 -12.99
CA ARG A 57 -11.58 2.23 -11.61
C ARG A 57 -10.25 2.42 -10.90
N ARG A 58 -10.28 3.23 -9.84
CA ARG A 58 -9.11 3.52 -8.99
C ARG A 58 -9.42 3.22 -7.53
N ALA A 59 -8.40 2.77 -6.81
CA ALA A 59 -8.50 2.52 -5.38
C ALA A 59 -7.20 2.92 -4.66
N PHE A 60 -7.29 3.11 -3.35
CA PHE A 60 -6.12 3.23 -2.48
C PHE A 60 -6.02 1.97 -1.62
N VAL A 61 -4.86 1.31 -1.68
CA VAL A 61 -4.57 0.09 -0.94
C VAL A 61 -3.58 0.41 0.15
N LYS A 62 -3.96 0.10 1.39
CA LYS A 62 -3.06 0.11 2.55
C LYS A 62 -3.01 -1.29 3.15
N ALA A 63 -1.81 -1.83 3.31
CA ALA A 63 -1.60 -3.10 3.99
C ALA A 63 -0.48 -2.96 5.02
N VAL A 64 -0.70 -3.54 6.20
CA VAL A 64 0.22 -3.53 7.33
C VAL A 64 0.53 -4.97 7.72
N GLY A 65 1.73 -5.21 8.22
CA GLY A 65 2.13 -6.49 8.79
C GLY A 65 1.76 -6.61 10.27
N PRO A 66 1.88 -7.80 10.85
CA PRO A 66 1.66 -8.02 12.28
C PRO A 66 2.74 -7.38 13.16
N GLU A 67 3.95 -7.15 12.63
CA GLU A 67 5.02 -6.50 13.37
C GLU A 67 4.71 -5.02 13.65
N PRO A 68 4.78 -4.58 14.93
CA PRO A 68 4.70 -3.17 15.28
C PRO A 68 5.84 -2.37 14.64
N ASN A 69 5.59 -1.07 14.43
CA ASN A 69 6.65 -0.15 14.03
C ASN A 69 7.78 -0.18 15.07
N PRO A 70 9.06 -0.24 14.64
CA PRO A 70 10.17 -0.04 15.57
C PRO A 70 10.08 1.36 16.20
N HIS A 71 10.40 1.44 17.49
CA HIS A 71 10.42 2.67 18.28
C HIS A 71 11.56 3.60 17.89
#